data_AF-A0A0A8ES38-F1
#
_entry.id   AF-A0A0A8ES38-F1
#
_cell.length_a   1.000
_cell.length_b   1.000
_cell.length_c   1.000
_cell.angle_alpha   90.00
_cell.angle_beta   90.00
_cell.angle_gamma   90.00
#
_symmetry.space_group_name_H-M   'P 1'
#
loop_
_entity.id
_entity.type
_entity.pdbx_description
1 polymer ?
#
loop_
_entity_poly.entity_id
_entity_poly.type
_entity_poly.pdbx_seq_one_letter_code
_entity_poly.pdbx_strand_id
1 'polypeptide(L)'
;MQTKIGASDTVCARRAGYLLHGITPTDGGEKRRAILGTWLHAGLLTAAHEEFGWIIERRVEDATIRGHIDAVQLDSHTAAKLPKRLRPSLPAEETTVEDVKTKSTYQWDSVLRYGASDAEIRQVFLYADLLRTEGFADIDGQRQLARIGPVPVGRIRFRFINRDSGDDHVQEMPYTSQRARAARWWVEQVRSAATAEDLPRTFQGPGLSVICDNCPFKSACWGPVVAGRRPQSILIRDDAEREEALAEYVEIGEQMKPLKERQRFLRAQLDGSEPGVYGDNALTWSGGNPTKTDDVEGMVALYERAGLQVPMAPDAAAMKAQLKAAGVPVPVRLDAERRTSVSINVTARKKS
;
A
#
# COMPACT_ATOMS: atom_id res chain seq x y z
N MET A 1 16.81 -22.48 -5.28
CA MET A 1 16.50 -21.94 -3.93
C MET A 1 17.08 -20.53 -3.85
N GLN A 2 16.30 -19.55 -3.38
CA GLN A 2 16.75 -18.16 -3.29
C GLN A 2 17.68 -17.99 -2.09
N THR A 3 18.94 -17.61 -2.32
CA THR A 3 19.94 -17.50 -1.25
C THR A 3 19.93 -16.15 -0.54
N LYS A 4 19.47 -15.08 -1.22
CA LYS A 4 19.38 -13.71 -0.69
C LYS A 4 17.92 -13.23 -0.60
N ILE A 5 17.52 -12.64 0.52
CA ILE A 5 16.22 -11.97 0.64
C ILE A 5 16.30 -10.60 -0.05
N GLY A 6 15.33 -10.26 -0.90
CA GLY A 6 15.20 -8.88 -1.37
C GLY A 6 14.72 -7.98 -0.24
N ALA A 7 15.26 -6.79 -0.03
CA ALA A 7 14.75 -5.92 1.03
C ALA A 7 13.25 -5.60 0.86
N SER A 8 12.76 -5.57 -0.38
CA SER A 8 11.33 -5.45 -0.73
C SER A 8 10.50 -6.69 -0.39
N ASP A 9 11.12 -7.86 -0.16
CA ASP A 9 10.44 -9.08 0.28
C ASP A 9 10.15 -9.05 1.80
N THR A 10 10.68 -8.07 2.53
CA THR A 10 10.54 -7.98 3.99
C THR A 10 9.17 -7.47 4.46
N VAL A 11 8.16 -7.42 3.59
CA VAL A 11 6.82 -6.93 3.93
C VAL A 11 6.10 -7.85 4.94
N CYS A 12 6.24 -9.17 4.81
CA CYS A 12 5.63 -10.16 5.69
C CYS A 12 6.62 -11.30 5.96
N ALA A 13 6.76 -11.71 7.22
CA ALA A 13 7.75 -12.72 7.63
C ALA A 13 7.51 -14.06 6.93
N ARG A 14 6.28 -14.59 7.02
CA ARG A 14 5.92 -15.87 6.38
C ARG A 14 6.04 -15.84 4.85
N ARG A 15 5.73 -14.70 4.21
CA ARG A 15 5.96 -14.52 2.75
C ARG A 15 7.45 -14.61 2.41
N ALA A 16 8.30 -13.95 3.18
CA ALA A 16 9.75 -14.01 2.99
C ALA A 16 10.28 -15.44 3.24
N GLY A 17 9.74 -16.14 4.23
CA GLY A 17 9.98 -17.57 4.46
C GLY A 17 9.64 -18.43 3.24
N TYR A 18 8.45 -18.29 2.66
CA TYR A 18 8.07 -19.04 1.46
C TYR A 18 9.04 -18.85 0.30
N LEU A 19 9.52 -17.62 0.08
CA LEU A 19 10.53 -17.33 -0.95
C LEU A 19 11.86 -18.05 -0.66
N LEU A 20 12.35 -18.01 0.58
CA LEU A 20 13.59 -18.68 0.98
C LEU A 20 13.51 -20.20 0.87
N HIS A 21 12.40 -20.79 1.30
CA HIS A 21 12.17 -22.23 1.24
C HIS A 21 11.77 -22.72 -0.17
N GLY A 22 11.74 -21.83 -1.17
CA GLY A 22 11.49 -22.20 -2.57
C GLY A 22 10.06 -22.65 -2.84
N ILE A 23 9.10 -22.25 -2.01
CA ILE A 23 7.69 -22.50 -2.26
C ILE A 23 7.26 -21.72 -3.50
N THR A 24 6.54 -22.38 -4.41
CA THR A 24 6.11 -21.77 -5.67
C THR A 24 4.85 -20.91 -5.44
N PRO A 25 4.85 -19.64 -5.87
CA PRO A 25 3.65 -18.82 -5.93
C PRO A 25 2.51 -19.48 -6.70
N THR A 26 1.31 -19.54 -6.11
CA THR A 26 0.11 -20.08 -6.75
C THR A 26 -0.97 -19.04 -6.98
N ASP A 27 -0.92 -17.93 -6.24
CA ASP A 27 -1.94 -16.89 -6.29
C ASP A 27 -1.48 -15.73 -7.19
N GLY A 28 -2.17 -15.53 -8.31
CA GLY A 28 -1.98 -14.38 -9.20
C GLY A 28 -2.97 -13.26 -8.91
N GLY A 29 -2.55 -12.00 -9.06
CA GLY A 29 -3.42 -10.83 -8.95
C GLY A 29 -3.30 -9.90 -10.17
N GLU A 30 -4.25 -8.98 -10.31
CA GLU A 30 -4.26 -7.96 -11.37
C GLU A 30 -3.07 -7.00 -11.21
N LYS A 31 -2.17 -6.96 -12.20
CA LYS A 31 -0.91 -6.19 -12.14
C LYS A 31 -1.00 -4.76 -12.66
N ARG A 32 -2.17 -4.30 -13.13
CA ARG A 32 -2.32 -2.99 -13.80
C ARG A 32 -1.85 -1.81 -12.94
N ARG A 33 -2.20 -1.80 -11.65
CA ARG A 33 -1.78 -0.75 -10.71
C ARG A 33 -0.27 -0.76 -10.47
N ALA A 34 0.34 -1.94 -10.40
CA ALA A 34 1.79 -2.09 -10.25
C ALA A 34 2.52 -1.59 -11.51
N ILE A 35 1.98 -1.85 -12.70
CA ILE A 35 2.53 -1.35 -13.97
C ILE A 35 2.51 0.19 -13.97
N LEU A 36 1.36 0.81 -13.68
CA LEU A 36 1.27 2.28 -13.61
C LEU A 36 2.26 2.88 -12.60
N GLY A 37 2.35 2.29 -11.40
CA GLY A 37 3.30 2.71 -10.38
C GLY A 37 4.75 2.63 -10.85
N THR A 38 5.10 1.60 -11.62
CA THR A 38 6.45 1.41 -12.19
C THR A 38 6.80 2.50 -13.20
N TRP A 39 5.86 2.87 -14.08
CA TRP A 39 6.08 3.95 -15.06
C TRP A 39 6.26 5.31 -14.41
N LEU A 40 5.42 5.65 -13.43
CA LEU A 40 5.55 6.90 -12.67
C LEU A 40 6.87 6.96 -11.91
N HIS A 41 7.24 5.85 -11.27
CA HIS A 41 8.49 5.73 -10.53
C HIS A 41 9.72 5.93 -11.42
N ALA A 42 9.77 5.24 -12.57
CA ALA A 42 10.86 5.40 -13.53
C ALA A 42 10.97 6.85 -14.07
N GLY A 43 9.83 7.50 -14.35
CA GLY A 43 9.80 8.89 -14.82
C GLY A 43 10.34 9.87 -13.77
N LEU A 44 9.92 9.72 -12.51
CA LEU A 44 10.39 10.56 -11.40
C LEU A 44 11.90 10.40 -11.15
N LEU A 45 12.40 9.17 -11.17
CA LEU A 45 13.83 8.92 -10.95
C LEU A 45 14.68 9.44 -12.11
N THR A 46 14.22 9.26 -13.35
CA THR A 46 14.91 9.81 -14.53
C THR A 46 15.02 11.33 -14.43
N ALA A 47 13.92 12.02 -14.09
CA ALA A 47 13.93 13.46 -13.89
C ALA A 47 14.90 13.88 -12.78
N ALA A 48 14.91 13.18 -11.64
CA ALA A 48 15.82 13.47 -10.55
C ALA A 48 17.31 13.26 -10.92
N HIS A 49 17.60 12.26 -11.77
CA HIS A 49 18.94 12.07 -12.31
C HIS A 49 19.36 13.20 -13.24
N GLU A 50 18.49 13.61 -14.16
CA GLU A 50 18.78 14.65 -15.14
C GLU A 50 18.94 16.03 -14.50
N GLU A 51 18.06 16.38 -13.56
CA GLU A 51 18.03 17.70 -12.92
C GLU A 51 19.11 17.84 -11.84
N PHE A 52 19.26 16.84 -10.97
CA PHE A 52 20.12 16.93 -9.78
C PHE A 52 21.37 16.06 -9.87
N GLY A 53 21.47 15.16 -10.84
CA GLY A 53 22.57 14.21 -10.95
C GLY A 53 22.52 13.12 -9.86
N TRP A 54 21.34 12.84 -9.31
CA TRP A 54 21.19 11.80 -8.29
C TRP A 54 21.55 10.41 -8.83
N ILE A 55 22.06 9.56 -7.95
CA ILE A 55 22.40 8.18 -8.30
C ILE A 55 21.13 7.34 -8.14
N ILE A 56 20.49 6.99 -9.25
CA ILE A 56 19.22 6.26 -9.24
C ILE A 56 19.38 4.77 -9.51
N GLU A 57 18.43 3.95 -9.06
CA GLU A 57 18.31 2.53 -9.40
C GLU A 57 19.63 1.76 -9.23
N ARG A 58 20.17 1.74 -8.01
CA ARG A 58 21.45 1.06 -7.71
C ARG A 58 21.32 -0.11 -6.79
N ARG A 59 22.11 -1.14 -7.11
CA ARG A 59 22.11 -2.38 -6.36
C ARG A 59 23.08 -2.31 -5.19
N VAL A 60 22.62 -2.78 -4.05
CA VAL A 60 23.41 -3.03 -2.84
C VAL A 60 23.15 -4.46 -2.39
N GLU A 61 24.16 -5.16 -1.90
CA GLU A 61 23.99 -6.52 -1.42
C GLU A 61 25.13 -6.98 -0.51
N ASP A 62 24.82 -7.95 0.33
CA ASP A 62 25.78 -8.76 1.07
C ASP A 62 25.53 -10.26 0.80
N ALA A 63 26.04 -11.15 1.66
CA ALA A 63 25.85 -12.59 1.55
C ALA A 63 24.37 -13.05 1.71
N THR A 64 23.53 -12.25 2.37
CA THR A 64 22.19 -12.63 2.85
C THR A 64 21.06 -11.77 2.30
N ILE A 65 21.32 -10.52 1.95
CA ILE A 65 20.35 -9.52 1.53
C ILE A 65 20.80 -8.92 0.20
N ARG A 66 19.82 -8.63 -0.67
CA ARG A 66 20.01 -7.80 -1.86
C ARG A 66 18.96 -6.70 -1.90
N GLY A 67 19.30 -5.57 -2.49
CA GLY A 67 18.43 -4.41 -2.57
C GLY A 67 18.67 -3.59 -3.82
N HIS A 68 17.61 -2.87 -4.23
CA HIS A 68 17.66 -1.84 -5.25
C HIS A 68 17.20 -0.53 -4.59
N ILE A 69 18.11 0.43 -4.53
CA ILE A 69 17.87 1.75 -4.00
C ILE A 69 17.33 2.62 -5.13
N ASP A 70 16.18 3.25 -4.90
CA ASP A 70 15.54 4.14 -5.87
C ASP A 70 16.43 5.34 -6.18
N ALA A 71 16.89 6.06 -5.15
CA ALA A 71 17.84 7.16 -5.30
C ALA A 71 18.82 7.29 -4.11
N VAL A 72 20.06 7.67 -4.43
CA VAL A 72 21.09 8.07 -3.48
C VAL A 72 21.53 9.48 -3.84
N GLN A 73 21.37 10.40 -2.89
CA GLN A 73 21.86 11.77 -2.97
C GLN A 73 23.16 11.84 -2.19
N LEU A 74 24.29 12.01 -2.87
CA LEU A 74 25.59 12.06 -2.20
C LEU A 74 25.87 13.44 -1.64
N ASP A 75 26.47 13.49 -0.46
CA ASP A 75 27.12 14.70 0.04
C ASP A 75 28.37 15.05 -0.79
N SER A 76 28.84 16.29 -0.64
CA SER A 76 29.98 16.82 -1.40
C SER A 76 31.26 16.02 -1.18
N HIS A 77 31.51 15.55 0.04
CA HIS A 77 32.70 14.78 0.40
C HIS A 77 32.72 13.39 -0.25
N THR A 78 31.59 12.70 -0.21
CA THR A 78 31.43 11.37 -0.81
C THR A 78 31.40 11.47 -2.33
N ALA A 79 30.72 12.48 -2.89
CA ALA A 79 30.71 12.76 -4.32
C ALA A 79 32.12 13.06 -4.87
N ALA A 80 33.01 13.69 -4.09
CA ALA A 80 34.37 13.99 -4.53
C ALA A 80 35.19 12.73 -4.90
N LYS A 81 34.84 11.58 -4.33
CA LYS A 81 35.46 10.28 -4.65
C LYS A 81 35.10 9.76 -6.04
N LEU A 82 34.05 10.31 -6.66
CA LEU A 82 33.61 9.92 -7.99
C LEU A 82 34.31 10.72 -9.10
N PRO A 83 34.42 10.14 -10.32
CA PRO A 83 34.78 10.90 -11.52
C PRO A 83 33.82 12.07 -11.74
N LYS A 84 34.31 13.20 -12.25
CA LYS A 84 33.52 14.44 -12.42
C LYS A 84 32.18 14.22 -13.13
N ARG A 85 32.13 13.35 -14.14
CA ARG A 85 30.91 13.03 -14.91
C ARG A 85 29.81 12.28 -14.14
N LEU A 86 30.14 11.72 -12.97
CA LEU A 86 29.20 10.98 -12.11
C LEU A 86 28.87 11.73 -10.82
N ARG A 87 29.39 12.94 -10.64
CA ARG A 87 29.09 13.74 -9.46
C ARG A 87 27.71 14.37 -9.62
N PRO A 88 26.91 14.46 -8.55
CA PRO A 88 25.66 15.19 -8.59
C PRO A 88 25.91 16.66 -8.95
N SER A 89 24.98 17.25 -9.70
CA SER A 89 24.98 18.68 -10.03
C SER A 89 24.79 19.52 -8.77
N LEU A 90 23.94 19.02 -7.86
CA LEU A 90 23.68 19.61 -6.56
C LEU A 90 23.92 18.54 -5.47
N PRO A 91 25.08 18.55 -4.80
CA PRO A 91 25.34 17.64 -3.69
C PRO A 91 24.37 17.90 -2.53
N ALA A 92 23.97 16.84 -1.83
CA ALA A 92 23.15 16.95 -0.63
C ALA A 92 23.97 17.47 0.56
N GLU A 93 23.29 17.98 1.59
CA GLU A 93 23.91 18.37 2.86
C GLU A 93 24.55 17.17 3.57
N GLU A 94 23.84 16.05 3.55
CA GLU A 94 24.31 14.75 4.02
C GLU A 94 23.86 13.66 3.05
N THR A 95 24.62 12.57 2.96
CA THR A 95 24.25 11.48 2.06
C THR A 95 22.89 10.89 2.47
N THR A 96 21.95 10.95 1.54
CA THR A 96 20.54 10.58 1.74
C THR A 96 20.19 9.38 0.86
N VAL A 97 19.55 8.37 1.46
CA VAL A 97 18.91 7.27 0.74
C VAL A 97 17.43 7.59 0.63
N GLU A 98 16.94 7.71 -0.61
CA GLU A 98 15.54 8.03 -0.90
C GLU A 98 14.83 6.85 -1.53
N ASP A 99 13.59 6.63 -1.08
CA ASP A 99 12.64 5.66 -1.63
C ASP A 99 11.37 6.39 -2.06
N VAL A 100 10.94 6.13 -3.30
CA VAL A 100 9.84 6.83 -3.95
C VAL A 100 8.62 5.92 -3.98
N LYS A 101 7.48 6.43 -3.48
CA LYS A 101 6.25 5.66 -3.33
C LYS A 101 5.06 6.37 -3.98
N THR A 102 4.42 5.71 -4.95
CA THR A 102 3.19 6.21 -5.57
C THR A 102 1.95 5.67 -4.84
N LYS A 103 1.04 6.56 -4.47
CA LYS A 103 -0.16 6.26 -3.67
C LYS A 103 -1.39 6.86 -4.36
N SER A 104 -2.56 6.26 -4.20
CA SER A 104 -3.83 6.89 -4.63
C SER A 104 -4.33 7.87 -3.58
N THR A 105 -5.24 8.75 -3.98
CA THR A 105 -6.03 9.63 -3.10
C THR A 105 -6.63 8.88 -1.91
N TYR A 106 -7.14 7.65 -2.10
CA TYR A 106 -7.68 6.82 -1.01
C TYR A 106 -6.65 6.46 0.08
N GLN A 107 -5.36 6.38 -0.27
CA GLN A 107 -4.28 6.06 0.66
C GLN A 107 -3.53 7.33 1.10
N TRP A 108 -3.79 8.46 0.45
CA TRP A 108 -3.05 9.70 0.64
C TRP A 108 -3.22 10.22 2.07
N ASP A 109 -4.45 10.25 2.57
CA ASP A 109 -4.74 10.66 3.95
C ASP A 109 -3.97 9.80 4.99
N SER A 110 -3.88 8.48 4.77
CA SER A 110 -3.09 7.61 5.64
C SER A 110 -1.59 7.95 5.61
N VAL A 111 -1.06 8.24 4.43
CA VAL A 111 0.36 8.61 4.26
C VAL A 111 0.66 9.94 4.94
N LEU A 112 -0.21 10.94 4.78
CA LEU A 112 -0.05 12.23 5.45
C LEU A 112 -0.14 12.12 6.98
N ARG A 113 -0.96 11.18 7.50
CA ARG A 113 -1.13 10.99 8.95
C ARG A 113 0.00 10.23 9.60
N TYR A 114 0.38 9.11 8.98
CA TYR A 114 1.21 8.06 9.60
C TYR A 114 2.57 7.88 8.91
N GLY A 115 2.73 8.39 7.69
CA GLY A 115 3.95 8.24 6.90
C GLY A 115 4.13 6.83 6.35
N ALA A 116 5.39 6.46 6.15
CA ALA A 116 5.83 5.12 5.76
C ALA A 116 5.41 4.06 6.78
N SER A 117 4.97 2.92 6.28
CA SER A 117 4.72 1.73 7.10
C SER A 117 6.03 1.13 7.64
N ASP A 118 5.94 0.36 8.72
CA ASP A 118 7.11 -0.32 9.31
C ASP A 118 7.86 -1.23 8.32
N ALA A 119 7.15 -1.81 7.34
CA ALA A 119 7.74 -2.59 6.27
C ALA A 119 8.55 -1.73 5.30
N GLU A 120 8.02 -0.57 4.89
CA GLU A 120 8.72 0.39 4.04
C GLU A 120 9.94 0.97 4.78
N ILE A 121 9.79 1.30 6.07
CA ILE A 121 10.89 1.75 6.93
C ILE A 121 11.97 0.68 7.01
N ARG A 122 11.63 -0.57 7.35
CA ARG A 122 12.58 -1.69 7.40
C ARG A 122 13.33 -1.86 6.08
N GLN A 123 12.61 -1.82 4.96
CA GLN A 123 13.21 -1.93 3.62
C GLN A 123 14.31 -0.89 3.40
N VAL A 124 14.02 0.39 3.65
CA VAL A 124 14.99 1.47 3.40
C VAL A 124 16.14 1.47 4.41
N PHE A 125 15.89 1.07 5.66
CA PHE A 125 16.96 0.86 6.63
C PHE A 125 17.93 -0.26 6.20
N LEU A 126 17.44 -1.35 5.58
CA LEU A 126 18.31 -2.37 5.01
C LEU A 126 19.14 -1.83 3.84
N TYR A 127 18.54 -1.02 2.97
CA TYR A 127 19.27 -0.36 1.89
C TYR A 127 20.37 0.56 2.40
N ALA A 128 20.03 1.47 3.31
CA ALA A 128 20.97 2.41 3.90
C ALA A 128 22.09 1.69 4.64
N ASP A 129 21.77 0.61 5.36
CA ASP A 129 22.78 -0.16 6.08
C ASP A 129 23.73 -0.90 5.13
N LEU A 130 23.21 -1.59 4.11
CA LEU A 130 24.05 -2.24 3.09
C LEU A 130 24.97 -1.24 2.38
N LEU A 131 24.44 -0.07 2.03
CA LEU A 131 25.24 1.00 1.43
C LEU A 131 26.34 1.50 2.39
N ARG A 132 26.06 1.51 3.70
CA ARG A 132 26.99 1.97 4.74
C ARG A 132 28.01 0.92 5.18
N THR A 133 27.73 -0.37 5.02
CA THR A 133 28.66 -1.46 5.42
C THR A 133 29.41 -2.04 4.23
N GLU A 134 28.72 -2.26 3.11
CA GLU A 134 29.28 -2.89 1.91
C GLU A 134 29.59 -1.88 0.80
N GLY A 135 28.77 -0.82 0.69
CA GLY A 135 28.78 0.08 -0.46
C GLY A 135 27.88 -0.41 -1.59
N PHE A 136 28.09 0.14 -2.79
CA PHE A 136 27.41 -0.32 -4.00
C PHE A 136 27.93 -1.69 -4.43
N ALA A 137 27.05 -2.56 -4.92
CA ALA A 137 27.46 -3.89 -5.39
C ALA A 137 28.45 -3.80 -6.57
N ASP A 138 29.48 -4.66 -6.58
CA ASP A 138 30.43 -4.71 -7.69
C ASP A 138 29.88 -5.54 -8.85
N ILE A 139 29.09 -4.89 -9.70
CA ILE A 139 28.50 -5.47 -10.91
C ILE A 139 28.71 -4.57 -12.12
N ASP A 140 28.53 -5.14 -13.31
CA ASP A 140 28.60 -4.43 -14.57
C ASP A 140 27.62 -3.24 -14.59
N GLY A 141 28.09 -2.09 -15.11
CA GLY A 141 27.32 -0.85 -15.13
C GLY A 141 27.46 0.04 -13.88
N GLN A 142 27.87 -0.49 -12.71
CA GLN A 142 28.06 0.32 -11.50
C GLN A 142 29.42 0.12 -10.79
N ARG A 143 30.40 -0.56 -11.39
CA ARG A 143 31.74 -0.76 -10.80
C ARG A 143 32.43 0.52 -10.33
N GLN A 144 32.20 1.65 -11.00
CA GLN A 144 32.75 2.94 -10.57
C GLN A 144 32.17 3.41 -9.22
N LEU A 145 30.91 3.08 -8.96
CA LEU A 145 30.27 3.35 -7.67
C LEU A 145 30.76 2.38 -6.60
N ALA A 146 30.93 1.10 -6.94
CA ALA A 146 31.45 0.08 -6.01
C ALA A 146 32.83 0.45 -5.46
N ARG A 147 33.69 1.08 -6.27
CA ARG A 147 35.02 1.57 -5.87
C ARG A 147 35.00 2.67 -4.80
N ILE A 148 33.87 3.33 -4.55
CA ILE A 148 33.74 4.27 -3.42
C ILE A 148 33.91 3.51 -2.10
N GLY A 149 33.55 2.22 -2.08
CA GLY A 149 33.41 1.43 -0.88
C GLY A 149 32.19 1.85 -0.05
N PRO A 150 32.22 1.62 1.26
CA PRO A 150 31.14 1.99 2.17
C PRO A 150 30.85 3.50 2.15
N VAL A 151 29.56 3.86 2.10
CA VAL A 151 29.08 5.24 1.97
C VAL A 151 28.36 5.67 3.26
N PRO A 152 28.77 6.78 3.92
CA PRO A 152 28.18 7.21 5.18
C PRO A 152 26.77 7.79 4.97
N VAL A 153 25.73 6.99 5.16
CA VAL A 153 24.34 7.47 5.09
C VAL A 153 23.97 8.21 6.37
N GLY A 154 23.58 9.48 6.24
CA GLY A 154 23.10 10.32 7.34
C GLY A 154 21.57 10.38 7.42
N ARG A 155 20.88 10.33 6.27
CA ARG A 155 19.43 10.52 6.18
C ARG A 155 18.74 9.44 5.36
N ILE A 156 17.52 9.11 5.78
CA ILE A 156 16.54 8.35 5.01
C ILE A 156 15.41 9.30 4.63
N ARG A 157 15.00 9.26 3.35
CA ARG A 157 13.88 10.03 2.84
C ARG A 157 12.87 9.11 2.16
N PHE A 158 11.60 9.31 2.46
CA PHE A 158 10.50 8.80 1.67
C PHE A 158 9.88 9.96 0.90
N ARG A 159 9.70 9.79 -0.40
CA ARG A 159 8.90 10.70 -1.22
C ARG A 159 7.65 9.98 -1.68
N PHE A 160 6.53 10.40 -1.13
CA PHE A 160 5.23 9.95 -1.55
C PHE A 160 4.69 10.87 -2.62
N ILE A 161 4.11 10.29 -3.68
CA ILE A 161 3.41 11.03 -4.72
C ILE A 161 1.99 10.51 -4.84
N ASN A 162 1.00 11.40 -4.76
CA ASN A 162 -0.37 11.07 -5.10
C ASN A 162 -0.48 10.99 -6.63
N ARG A 163 -0.68 9.78 -7.15
CA ARG A 163 -0.77 9.57 -8.60
C ARG A 163 -2.04 10.16 -9.23
N ASP A 164 -3.03 10.51 -8.43
CA ASP A 164 -4.30 11.03 -8.93
C ASP A 164 -4.31 12.57 -8.99
N SER A 165 -3.61 13.26 -8.07
CA SER A 165 -3.55 14.74 -8.00
C SER A 165 -2.19 15.33 -8.37
N GLY A 166 -1.11 14.56 -8.27
CA GLY A 166 0.27 15.05 -8.40
C GLY A 166 0.88 15.58 -7.10
N ASP A 167 0.11 15.66 -6.01
CA ASP A 167 0.62 16.15 -4.72
C ASP A 167 1.78 15.28 -4.21
N ASP A 168 2.77 15.91 -3.57
CA ASP A 168 3.87 15.20 -2.93
C ASP A 168 3.90 15.39 -1.41
N HIS A 169 4.48 14.40 -0.73
CA HIS A 169 4.74 14.44 0.68
C HIS A 169 6.09 13.80 0.97
N VAL A 170 6.96 14.54 1.65
CA VAL A 170 8.28 14.08 2.02
C VAL A 170 8.31 13.77 3.52
N GLN A 171 8.74 12.56 3.85
CA GLN A 171 9.05 12.16 5.21
C GLN A 171 10.54 11.91 5.31
N GLU A 172 11.21 12.62 6.21
CA GLU A 172 12.63 12.43 6.50
C GLU A 172 12.82 11.84 7.90
N MET A 173 13.86 11.02 8.04
CA MET A 173 14.31 10.54 9.34
C MET A 173 15.83 10.31 9.32
N PRO A 174 16.52 10.50 10.46
CA PRO A 174 17.93 10.22 10.54
C PRO A 174 18.17 8.71 10.40
N TYR A 175 19.26 8.36 9.71
CA TYR A 175 19.77 7.00 9.80
C TYR A 175 20.27 6.74 11.22
N THR A 176 19.93 5.58 11.77
CA THR A 176 20.42 5.13 13.07
C THR A 176 20.84 3.67 12.99
N SER A 177 22.01 3.36 13.55
CA SER A 177 22.53 1.99 13.57
C SER A 177 21.61 1.04 14.35
N GLN A 178 20.87 1.53 15.34
CA GLN A 178 19.91 0.74 16.10
C GLN A 178 18.76 0.22 15.22
N ARG A 179 18.13 1.09 14.41
CA ARG A 179 17.04 0.68 13.50
C ARG A 179 17.55 -0.23 12.39
N ALA A 180 18.74 0.04 11.87
CA ALA A 180 19.40 -0.84 10.91
C ALA A 180 19.66 -2.25 11.47
N ARG A 181 20.17 -2.34 12.70
CA ARG A 181 20.34 -3.63 13.40
C ARG A 181 19.02 -4.36 13.61
N ALA A 182 17.96 -3.66 14.01
CA ALA A 182 16.63 -4.26 14.15
C ALA A 182 16.10 -4.80 12.81
N ALA A 183 16.34 -4.08 11.71
CA ALA A 183 15.98 -4.51 10.37
C ALA A 183 16.75 -5.78 9.93
N ARG A 184 18.06 -5.86 10.22
CA ARG A 184 18.86 -7.06 9.98
C ARG A 184 18.44 -8.24 10.85
N TRP A 185 18.19 -8.00 12.13
CA TRP A 185 17.71 -9.02 13.06
C TRP A 185 16.40 -9.65 12.56
N TRP A 186 15.47 -8.83 12.02
CA TRP A 186 14.26 -9.34 11.40
C TRP A 186 14.55 -10.33 10.25
N VAL A 187 15.53 -10.01 9.39
CA VAL A 187 15.97 -10.90 8.31
C VAL A 187 16.59 -12.19 8.86
N GLU A 188 17.42 -12.09 9.90
CA GLU A 188 18.01 -13.24 10.58
C GLU A 188 16.94 -14.18 11.14
N GLN A 189 15.90 -13.63 11.79
CA GLN A 189 14.78 -14.43 12.30
C GLN A 189 14.10 -15.20 11.16
N VAL A 190 13.82 -14.54 10.04
CA VAL A 190 13.23 -15.19 8.85
C VAL A 190 14.11 -16.31 8.31
N ARG A 191 15.43 -16.10 8.25
CA ARG A 191 16.38 -17.11 7.75
C ARG A 191 16.59 -18.27 8.72
N SER A 192 16.40 -18.04 10.02
CA SER A 192 16.61 -19.04 11.06
C SER A 192 15.45 -20.03 11.20
N ALA A 193 14.29 -19.73 10.60
CA ALA A 193 13.14 -20.61 10.64
C ALA A 193 13.41 -21.92 9.88
N ALA A 194 13.03 -23.04 10.49
CA ALA A 194 13.18 -24.36 9.87
C ALA A 194 12.21 -24.52 8.68
N THR A 195 11.00 -23.98 8.82
CA THR A 195 9.98 -23.91 7.78
C THR A 195 9.35 -22.52 7.73
N ALA A 196 8.73 -22.18 6.59
CA ALA A 196 7.95 -20.94 6.49
C ALA A 196 6.80 -20.89 7.51
N GLU A 197 6.31 -22.05 7.95
CA GLU A 197 5.15 -22.20 8.82
C GLU A 197 5.46 -21.84 10.28
N ASP A 198 6.75 -21.84 10.64
CA ASP A 198 7.25 -21.40 11.95
C ASP A 198 7.24 -19.87 12.08
N LEU A 199 7.22 -19.15 10.94
CA LEU A 199 7.25 -17.67 10.94
C LEU A 199 5.86 -17.09 11.19
N PRO A 200 5.72 -15.97 11.92
CA PRO A 200 4.40 -15.41 12.19
C PRO A 200 3.70 -14.91 10.93
N ARG A 201 2.37 -15.02 10.92
CA ARG A 201 1.53 -14.30 9.94
C ARG A 201 1.49 -12.83 10.36
N THR A 202 2.28 -11.99 9.70
CA THR A 202 2.42 -10.56 10.04
C THR A 202 1.10 -9.77 9.92
N PHE A 203 0.14 -10.26 9.14
CA PHE A 203 -1.12 -9.58 8.88
C PHE A 203 -2.31 -10.50 9.15
N GLN A 204 -3.48 -9.89 9.39
CA GLN A 204 -4.74 -10.55 9.77
C GLN A 204 -5.40 -11.41 8.66
N GLY A 205 -4.76 -11.53 7.49
CA GLY A 205 -5.23 -12.41 6.43
C GLY A 205 -6.14 -11.78 5.37
N PRO A 206 -6.59 -12.56 4.39
CA PRO A 206 -7.38 -12.09 3.25
C PRO A 206 -8.74 -11.52 3.68
N GLY A 207 -9.17 -10.44 3.04
CA GLY A 207 -10.37 -9.67 3.36
C GLY A 207 -10.19 -8.68 4.52
N LEU A 208 -9.12 -8.81 5.30
CA LEU A 208 -8.77 -7.92 6.41
C LEU A 208 -7.45 -7.17 6.16
N SER A 209 -6.61 -7.63 5.23
CA SER A 209 -5.37 -6.98 4.83
C SER A 209 -5.17 -7.03 3.33
N VAL A 210 -5.02 -5.86 2.72
CA VAL A 210 -4.71 -5.70 1.28
C VAL A 210 -3.41 -6.42 0.91
N ILE A 211 -2.46 -6.53 1.85
CA ILE A 211 -1.20 -7.25 1.63
C ILE A 211 -1.46 -8.75 1.50
N CYS A 212 -2.36 -9.30 2.30
CA CYS A 212 -2.77 -10.71 2.17
C CYS A 212 -3.65 -10.96 0.95
N ASP A 213 -4.51 -10.03 0.58
CA ASP A 213 -5.39 -10.14 -0.60
C ASP A 213 -4.61 -10.33 -1.89
N ASN A 214 -3.49 -9.60 -2.00
CA ASN A 214 -2.59 -9.59 -3.14
C ASN A 214 -1.35 -10.47 -2.93
N CYS A 215 -1.32 -11.29 -1.87
CA CYS A 215 -0.16 -12.13 -1.58
C CYS A 215 -0.10 -13.32 -2.56
N PRO A 216 1.06 -13.56 -3.21
CA PRO A 216 1.23 -14.68 -4.13
C PRO A 216 1.22 -16.07 -3.47
N PHE A 217 1.31 -16.10 -2.14
CA PHE A 217 1.30 -17.31 -1.31
C PHE A 217 0.06 -17.38 -0.43
N LYS A 218 -1.01 -16.68 -0.80
CA LYS A 218 -2.24 -16.58 0.00
C LYS A 218 -2.80 -17.96 0.34
N SER A 219 -2.94 -18.82 -0.67
CA SER A 219 -3.52 -20.15 -0.52
C SER A 219 -2.59 -21.11 0.25
N ALA A 220 -1.27 -20.96 0.09
CA ALA A 220 -0.29 -21.71 0.92
C ALA A 220 -0.36 -21.29 2.40
N CYS A 221 -0.48 -19.98 2.66
CA CYS A 221 -0.50 -19.41 4.00
C CYS A 221 -1.80 -19.64 4.77
N TRP A 222 -2.93 -19.51 4.07
CA TRP A 222 -4.27 -19.47 4.65
C TRP A 222 -5.18 -20.63 4.25
N GLY A 223 -4.67 -21.58 3.45
CA GLY A 223 -5.45 -22.68 2.91
C GLY A 223 -6.36 -22.26 1.75
N PRO A 224 -7.08 -23.23 1.15
CA PRO A 224 -8.03 -22.97 0.08
C PRO A 224 -9.25 -22.19 0.59
N VAL A 225 -9.89 -21.43 -0.30
CA VAL A 225 -11.16 -20.76 0.02
C VAL A 225 -12.26 -21.80 0.14
N VAL A 226 -12.86 -21.89 1.33
CA VAL A 226 -13.99 -22.78 1.62
C VAL A 226 -15.27 -21.96 1.71
N ALA A 227 -16.32 -22.37 0.99
CA ALA A 227 -17.60 -21.69 0.99
C ALA A 227 -18.17 -21.53 2.41
N GLY A 228 -18.62 -20.33 2.74
CA GLY A 228 -19.17 -20.01 4.06
C GLY A 228 -18.13 -19.86 5.19
N ARG A 229 -16.83 -20.04 4.92
CA ARG A 229 -15.78 -19.87 5.93
C ARG A 229 -14.78 -18.78 5.54
N ARG A 230 -14.33 -18.05 6.55
CA ARG A 230 -13.23 -17.08 6.40
C ARG A 230 -11.89 -17.82 6.51
N PRO A 231 -10.85 -17.45 5.73
CA PRO A 231 -9.54 -18.10 5.82
C PRO A 231 -8.93 -18.03 7.22
N GLN A 232 -9.25 -17.01 8.01
CA GLN A 232 -8.80 -16.83 9.39
C GLN A 232 -9.28 -17.93 10.35
N SER A 233 -10.31 -18.70 9.99
CA SER A 233 -10.80 -19.80 10.82
C SER A 233 -9.75 -20.89 11.07
N ILE A 234 -8.69 -20.97 10.25
CA ILE A 234 -7.56 -21.89 10.48
C ILE A 234 -6.76 -21.57 11.75
N LEU A 235 -6.90 -20.37 12.30
CA LEU A 235 -6.19 -19.95 13.50
C LEU A 235 -6.76 -20.59 14.77
N ILE A 236 -7.98 -21.14 14.71
CA ILE A 236 -8.69 -21.74 15.83
C ILE A 236 -8.79 -23.24 15.63
N ARG A 237 -8.06 -24.00 16.45
CA ARG A 237 -7.80 -25.44 16.28
C ARG A 237 -8.67 -26.29 17.20
N ASP A 238 -8.81 -25.87 18.44
CA ASP A 238 -9.52 -26.62 19.48
C ASP A 238 -10.56 -25.76 20.22
N ASP A 239 -11.26 -26.36 21.18
CA ASP A 239 -12.33 -25.69 21.93
C ASP A 239 -11.79 -24.66 22.93
N ALA A 240 -10.56 -24.81 23.42
CA ALA A 240 -9.94 -23.84 24.31
C ALA A 240 -9.64 -22.53 23.56
N GLU A 241 -9.07 -22.61 22.35
CA GLU A 241 -8.86 -21.44 21.49
C GLU A 241 -10.19 -20.79 21.06
N ARG A 242 -11.27 -21.58 20.90
CA ARG A 242 -12.62 -21.03 20.63
C ARG A 242 -13.14 -20.24 21.83
N GLU A 243 -12.98 -20.77 23.04
CA GLU A 243 -13.42 -20.12 24.26
C GLU A 243 -12.69 -18.79 24.46
N GLU A 244 -11.37 -18.76 24.29
CA GLU A 244 -10.56 -17.55 24.38
C GLU A 244 -10.99 -16.49 23.35
N ALA A 245 -11.16 -16.88 22.08
CA ALA A 245 -11.59 -15.96 21.03
C ALA A 245 -13.01 -15.42 21.26
N LEU A 246 -13.91 -16.22 21.82
CA LEU A 246 -15.27 -15.77 22.19
C LEU A 246 -15.23 -14.79 23.36
N ALA A 247 -14.39 -15.04 24.37
CA ALA A 247 -14.20 -14.13 25.49
C ALA A 247 -13.67 -12.77 25.03
N GLU A 248 -12.62 -12.76 24.20
CA GLU A 248 -12.07 -11.52 23.62
C GLU A 248 -13.12 -10.78 22.77
N TYR A 249 -13.90 -11.51 21.96
CA TYR A 249 -14.96 -10.92 21.14
C TYR A 249 -16.02 -10.19 21.98
N VAL A 250 -16.45 -10.81 23.10
CA VAL A 250 -17.42 -10.21 24.02
C VAL A 250 -16.82 -8.98 24.69
N GLU A 251 -15.60 -9.08 25.21
CA GLU A 251 -14.90 -7.97 25.86
C GLU A 251 -14.77 -6.75 24.94
N ILE A 252 -14.30 -6.95 23.71
CA ILE A 252 -14.21 -5.88 22.70
C ILE A 252 -15.60 -5.28 22.42
N GLY A 253 -16.63 -6.12 22.35
CA GLY A 253 -18.02 -5.68 22.19
C GLY A 253 -18.47 -4.72 23.30
N GLU A 254 -18.13 -5.04 24.55
CA GLU A 254 -18.43 -4.20 25.72
C GLU A 254 -17.67 -2.88 25.68
N GLN A 255 -16.39 -2.88 25.31
CA GLN A 255 -15.58 -1.66 25.17
C GLN A 255 -16.09 -0.76 24.03
N MET A 256 -16.54 -1.35 22.91
CA MET A 256 -17.03 -0.60 21.75
C MET A 256 -18.38 0.05 21.97
N LYS A 257 -19.23 -0.51 22.83
CA LYS A 257 -20.59 -0.01 23.08
C LYS A 257 -20.61 1.47 23.53
N PRO A 258 -19.92 1.90 24.60
CA PRO A 258 -19.92 3.29 25.02
C PRO A 258 -19.28 4.22 23.99
N LEU A 259 -18.27 3.77 23.25
CA LEU A 259 -17.63 4.56 22.19
C LEU A 259 -18.60 4.80 21.02
N LYS A 260 -19.37 3.78 20.61
CA LYS A 260 -20.40 3.90 19.57
C LYS A 260 -21.54 4.82 20.01
N GLU A 261 -21.99 4.71 21.26
CA GLU A 261 -23.00 5.60 21.83
C GLU A 261 -22.50 7.05 21.87
N ARG A 262 -21.26 7.28 22.31
CA ARG A 262 -20.63 8.60 22.31
C ARG A 262 -20.46 9.16 20.91
N GLN A 263 -20.00 8.35 19.95
CA GLN A 263 -19.87 8.76 18.56
C GLN A 263 -21.23 9.13 17.94
N ARG A 264 -22.29 8.36 18.24
CA ARG A 264 -23.65 8.67 17.80
C ARG A 264 -24.14 10.00 18.40
N PHE A 265 -23.89 10.24 19.68
CA PHE A 265 -24.22 11.49 20.34
C PHE A 265 -23.48 12.68 19.72
N LEU A 266 -22.16 12.58 19.51
CA LEU A 266 -21.37 13.61 18.85
C LEU A 266 -21.85 13.89 17.42
N ARG A 267 -22.21 12.84 16.66
CA ARG A 267 -22.79 13.00 15.33
C ARG A 267 -24.10 13.79 15.37
N ALA A 268 -24.97 13.51 16.34
CA ALA A 268 -26.22 14.27 16.50
C ALA A 268 -25.96 15.73 16.87
N GLN A 269 -24.92 16.02 17.66
CA GLN A 269 -24.53 17.41 17.98
C GLN A 269 -23.98 18.18 16.78
N LEU A 270 -23.31 17.49 15.85
CA LEU A 270 -22.75 18.09 14.64
C LEU A 270 -23.76 18.22 13.50
N ASP A 271 -24.98 17.69 13.65
CA ASP A 271 -25.99 17.72 12.60
C ASP A 271 -26.36 19.16 12.19
N GLY A 272 -26.43 19.41 10.89
CA GLY A 272 -26.66 20.74 10.33
C GLY A 272 -25.47 21.72 10.41
N SER A 273 -24.31 21.30 10.95
CA SER A 273 -23.10 22.13 10.92
C SER A 273 -22.58 22.32 9.49
N GLU A 274 -22.08 23.50 9.17
CA GLU A 274 -21.51 23.77 7.85
C GLU A 274 -20.30 22.88 7.56
N PRO A 275 -20.13 22.36 6.33
CA PRO A 275 -18.88 21.72 5.95
C PRO A 275 -17.73 22.73 6.03
N GLY A 276 -16.61 22.34 6.65
CA GLY A 276 -15.52 23.26 6.94
C GLY A 276 -14.42 22.64 7.78
N VAL A 277 -13.38 23.44 8.08
CA VAL A 277 -12.26 23.03 8.93
C VAL A 277 -12.44 23.62 10.32
N TYR A 278 -12.46 22.74 11.32
CA TYR A 278 -12.64 23.05 12.74
C TYR A 278 -11.45 22.52 13.54
N GLY A 279 -10.49 23.40 13.81
CA GLY A 279 -9.22 23.03 14.44
C GLY A 279 -8.48 21.98 13.61
N ASP A 280 -8.10 20.87 14.26
CA ASP A 280 -7.40 19.75 13.63
C ASP A 280 -8.35 18.78 12.91
N ASN A 281 -9.59 19.17 12.59
CA ASN A 281 -10.55 18.29 11.90
C ASN A 281 -11.25 19.01 10.74
N ALA A 282 -11.45 18.30 9.64
CA ALA A 282 -12.29 18.73 8.52
C ALA A 282 -13.60 17.95 8.56
N LEU A 283 -14.70 18.70 8.57
CA LEU A 283 -16.06 18.20 8.49
C LEU A 283 -16.53 18.28 7.04
N THR A 284 -16.96 17.15 6.50
CA THR A 284 -17.62 17.07 5.20
C THR A 284 -18.91 16.26 5.31
N TRP A 285 -19.83 16.53 4.41
CA TRP A 285 -21.08 15.80 4.29
C TRP A 285 -21.10 15.03 2.98
N SER A 286 -21.67 13.83 2.99
CA SER A 286 -21.96 13.08 1.78
C SER A 286 -23.41 12.61 1.79
N GLY A 287 -23.98 12.33 0.63
CA GLY A 287 -25.41 12.08 0.48
C GLY A 287 -26.22 13.35 0.25
N GLY A 288 -27.54 13.28 0.34
CA GLY A 288 -28.44 14.39 0.01
C GLY A 288 -28.65 14.62 -1.51
N ASN A 289 -27.90 13.90 -2.35
CA ASN A 289 -28.06 13.91 -3.80
C ASN A 289 -29.30 13.10 -4.22
N PRO A 290 -29.99 13.50 -5.32
CA PRO A 290 -31.00 12.68 -5.98
C PRO A 290 -30.49 11.25 -6.22
N THR A 291 -31.31 10.26 -5.90
CA THR A 291 -30.97 8.86 -6.11
C THR A 291 -31.03 8.52 -7.60
N LYS A 292 -30.16 7.62 -8.05
CA LYS A 292 -30.22 7.08 -9.40
C LYS A 292 -31.26 5.97 -9.45
N THR A 293 -32.28 6.14 -10.28
CA THR A 293 -33.28 5.11 -10.56
C THR A 293 -33.14 4.64 -12.00
N ASP A 294 -33.57 3.40 -12.26
CA ASP A 294 -33.52 2.84 -13.59
C ASP A 294 -34.46 3.64 -14.51
N ASP A 295 -33.93 4.08 -15.65
CA ASP A 295 -34.70 4.83 -16.63
C ASP A 295 -35.42 3.85 -17.56
N VAL A 296 -36.66 3.48 -17.19
CA VAL A 296 -37.45 2.48 -17.92
C VAL A 296 -37.73 2.92 -19.36
N GLU A 297 -38.01 4.21 -19.59
CA GLU A 297 -38.21 4.74 -20.94
C GLU A 297 -36.92 4.70 -21.75
N GLY A 298 -35.80 5.08 -21.15
CA GLY A 298 -34.47 4.91 -21.77
C GLY A 298 -34.12 3.45 -22.08
N MET A 299 -34.54 2.51 -21.22
CA MET A 299 -34.37 1.08 -21.46
C MET A 299 -35.23 0.60 -22.64
N VAL A 300 -36.50 1.02 -22.74
CA VAL A 300 -37.37 0.69 -23.87
C VAL A 300 -36.77 1.20 -25.19
N ALA A 301 -36.28 2.45 -25.23
CA ALA A 301 -35.65 3.00 -26.42
C ALA A 301 -34.37 2.24 -26.84
N LEU A 302 -33.59 1.74 -25.87
CA LEU A 302 -32.43 0.89 -26.16
C LEU A 302 -32.81 -0.49 -26.68
N TYR A 303 -33.89 -1.08 -26.16
CA TYR A 303 -34.42 -2.34 -26.68
C TYR A 303 -34.84 -2.22 -28.14
N GLU A 304 -35.59 -1.17 -28.46
CA GLU A 304 -36.04 -0.89 -29.83
C GLU A 304 -34.85 -0.67 -30.76
N ARG A 305 -33.85 0.12 -30.34
CA ARG A 305 -32.65 0.39 -31.13
C ARG A 305 -31.75 -0.85 -31.31
N ALA A 306 -31.72 -1.74 -30.32
CA ALA A 306 -30.94 -2.98 -30.36
C ALA A 306 -31.68 -4.14 -31.05
N GLY A 307 -32.92 -3.93 -31.52
CA GLY A 307 -33.74 -4.99 -32.12
C GLY A 307 -34.18 -6.07 -31.14
N LEU A 308 -34.18 -5.76 -29.83
CA LEU A 308 -34.62 -6.66 -28.77
C LEU A 308 -36.13 -6.52 -28.56
N GLN A 309 -36.81 -7.63 -28.31
CA GLN A 309 -38.26 -7.61 -28.06
C GLN A 309 -38.55 -6.89 -26.73
N VAL A 310 -39.25 -5.75 -26.81
CA VAL A 310 -39.71 -5.01 -25.63
C VAL A 310 -40.81 -5.82 -24.91
N PRO A 311 -40.67 -6.12 -23.60
CA PRO A 311 -41.72 -6.80 -22.85
C PRO A 311 -43.03 -5.99 -22.80
N MET A 312 -44.19 -6.64 -22.96
CA MET A 312 -45.49 -5.94 -22.96
C MET A 312 -45.87 -5.29 -21.63
N ALA A 313 -45.29 -5.74 -20.52
CA ALA A 313 -45.32 -5.08 -19.22
C ALA A 313 -43.87 -4.81 -18.81
N PRO A 314 -43.47 -3.55 -18.59
CA PRO A 314 -42.08 -3.22 -18.28
C PRO A 314 -41.70 -3.73 -16.88
N ASP A 315 -41.02 -4.88 -16.84
CA ASP A 315 -40.27 -5.34 -15.68
C ASP A 315 -38.83 -4.81 -15.77
N ALA A 316 -38.57 -3.72 -15.06
CA ALA A 316 -37.26 -3.07 -15.03
C ALA A 316 -36.12 -4.02 -14.61
N ALA A 317 -36.38 -5.01 -13.74
CA ALA A 317 -35.37 -5.94 -13.28
C ALA A 317 -35.00 -6.95 -14.39
N ALA A 318 -36.01 -7.49 -15.09
CA ALA A 318 -35.80 -8.37 -16.23
C ALA A 318 -35.11 -7.65 -17.40
N MET A 319 -35.53 -6.41 -17.69
CA MET A 319 -34.95 -5.62 -18.78
C MET A 319 -33.47 -5.28 -18.54
N LYS A 320 -33.14 -4.93 -17.30
CA LYS A 320 -31.77 -4.66 -16.85
C LYS A 320 -30.86 -5.88 -16.95
N ALA A 321 -31.37 -7.06 -16.61
CA ALA A 321 -30.61 -8.31 -16.70
C ALA A 321 -30.23 -8.64 -18.15
N GLN A 322 -31.17 -8.46 -19.08
CA GLN A 322 -30.97 -8.71 -20.50
C GLN A 322 -30.04 -7.68 -21.17
N LEU A 323 -30.17 -6.37 -20.87
CA LEU A 323 -29.23 -5.35 -21.36
C LEU A 323 -27.79 -5.63 -20.89
N LYS A 324 -27.62 -6.00 -19.61
CA LYS A 324 -26.31 -6.39 -19.08
C LYS A 324 -25.75 -7.64 -19.76
N ALA A 325 -26.58 -8.65 -20.00
CA ALA A 325 -26.17 -9.86 -20.73
C ALA A 325 -25.75 -9.56 -22.18
N ALA A 326 -26.38 -8.55 -22.81
CA ALA A 326 -26.04 -8.06 -24.14
C ALA A 326 -24.85 -7.07 -24.17
N GLY A 327 -24.24 -6.76 -23.02
CA GLY A 327 -23.13 -5.79 -22.93
C GLY A 327 -23.54 -4.33 -23.13
N VAL A 328 -24.84 -4.01 -23.07
CA VAL A 328 -25.38 -2.67 -23.26
C VAL A 328 -25.49 -1.95 -21.90
N PRO A 329 -24.94 -0.72 -21.76
CA PRO A 329 -25.07 0.06 -20.54
C PRO A 329 -26.53 0.37 -20.21
N VAL A 330 -26.91 0.20 -18.95
CA VAL A 330 -28.29 0.44 -18.47
C VAL A 330 -28.46 1.93 -18.17
N PRO A 331 -29.41 2.63 -18.82
CA PRO A 331 -29.66 4.04 -18.60
C PRO A 331 -30.28 4.26 -17.21
N VAL A 332 -29.87 5.35 -16.58
CA VAL A 332 -30.31 5.76 -15.25
C VAL A 332 -30.74 7.22 -15.28
N ARG A 333 -31.82 7.53 -14.57
CA ARG A 333 -32.27 8.90 -14.35
C ARG A 333 -32.11 9.28 -12.89
N LEU A 334 -32.04 10.58 -12.63
CA LEU A 334 -32.03 11.10 -11.27
C LEU A 334 -33.48 11.24 -10.78
N ASP A 335 -33.79 10.58 -9.66
CA ASP A 335 -35.03 10.75 -8.93
C ASP A 335 -34.87 11.92 -7.96
N ALA A 336 -35.47 13.07 -8.31
CA ALA A 336 -35.37 14.31 -7.54
C ALA A 336 -36.11 14.24 -6.19
N GLU A 337 -37.08 13.33 -6.04
CA GLU A 337 -37.89 13.16 -4.84
C GLU A 337 -37.21 12.23 -3.82
N ARG A 338 -36.46 11.23 -4.30
CA ARG A 338 -35.69 10.33 -3.44
C ARG A 338 -34.24 10.78 -3.31
N ARG A 339 -33.84 11.23 -2.12
CA ARG A 339 -32.46 11.62 -1.82
C ARG A 339 -31.68 10.52 -1.10
N THR A 340 -30.39 10.44 -1.39
CA THR A 340 -29.45 9.58 -0.66
C THR A 340 -29.35 10.01 0.80
N SER A 341 -29.19 9.05 1.72
CA SER A 341 -29.04 9.35 3.15
C SER A 341 -27.81 10.22 3.41
N VAL A 342 -28.00 11.31 4.16
CA VAL A 342 -26.90 12.20 4.53
C VAL A 342 -26.02 11.53 5.58
N SER A 343 -24.71 11.56 5.37
CA SER A 343 -23.72 11.02 6.29
C SER A 343 -22.59 12.01 6.53
N ILE A 344 -22.19 12.07 7.79
CA ILE A 344 -21.07 12.89 8.25
C ILE A 344 -19.76 12.17 7.97
N ASN A 345 -18.78 12.90 7.42
CA ASN A 345 -17.42 12.43 7.21
C ASN A 345 -16.47 13.40 7.92
N VAL A 346 -15.81 12.91 8.97
CA VAL A 346 -14.82 13.69 9.73
C VAL A 346 -13.44 13.13 9.44
N THR A 347 -12.52 13.99 9.03
CA THR A 347 -11.10 13.64 8.80
C THR A 347 -10.23 14.56 9.65
N ALA A 348 -9.29 14.04 10.44
CA ALA A 348 -8.39 14.92 11.17
C ALA A 348 -7.39 15.58 10.20
N ARG A 349 -7.31 16.91 10.17
CA ARG A 349 -6.29 17.66 9.43
C ARG A 349 -5.05 17.79 10.32
N LYS A 350 -3.86 17.48 9.81
CA LYS A 350 -2.62 17.81 10.54
C LYS A 350 -2.09 19.19 10.12
N LYS A 351 -1.56 19.91 11.11
CA LYS A 351 -0.86 21.19 10.98
C LYS A 351 0.23 21.06 9.90
N SER A 352 0.13 21.95 8.90
CA SER A 352 1.15 22.21 7.87
C SER A 352 2.47 22.62 8.49
#